data_AF-C5L415-F1
#
_entry.id   AF-C5L415-F1
#
_cell.length_a   1.000
_cell.length_b   1.000
_cell.length_c   1.000
_cell.angle_alpha   90.00
_cell.angle_beta   90.00
_cell.angle_gamma   90.00
#
_symmetry.space_group_name_H-M   'P 1'
#
loop_
_entity.id
_entity.type
_entity.pdbx_description
1 polymer ?
#
loop_
_entity_poly.entity_id
_entity_poly.type
_entity_poly.pdbx_seq_one_letter_code
_entity_poly.pdbx_strand_id
1 'polypeptide(L)'
;MANAYGYYHSVRYEKIRQRDANRDFPYQQRSCMATITARVINELFRRHLFQLSVTFHGGVKVLSYAWGSNNHIKAGKSTNAPDLAAIVDVATLMRDSAGRTAAGDFWYPMGTMTDTVYAVDGGMEDWSYGAGFEEDPDPINQCEPPTYGGYPRDRTNYSEFKNI
;
A
#
# COMPACT_ATOMS: atom_id res chain seq x y z
N MET A 1 -5.96 13.08 6.86
CA MET A 1 -5.04 12.16 7.57
C MET A 1 -5.71 10.81 7.73
N ALA A 2 -5.08 9.73 7.29
CA ALA A 2 -5.69 8.39 7.28
C ALA A 2 -5.91 7.84 8.70
N ASN A 3 -4.84 7.73 9.50
CA ASN A 3 -4.93 7.32 10.91
C ASN A 3 -5.02 8.55 11.85
N ALA A 4 -6.20 9.17 11.93
CA ALA A 4 -6.43 10.34 12.78
C ALA A 4 -6.29 10.03 14.28
N TYR A 5 -6.68 8.82 14.71
CA TYR A 5 -6.51 8.38 16.11
C TYR A 5 -5.04 8.35 16.50
N GLY A 6 -4.21 7.71 15.66
CA GLY A 6 -2.77 7.59 15.88
C GLY A 6 -2.09 8.95 15.99
N TYR A 7 -2.45 9.88 15.10
CA TYR A 7 -1.91 11.24 15.17
C TYR A 7 -2.29 11.97 16.45
N TYR A 8 -3.58 11.98 16.83
CA TYR A 8 -4.02 12.67 18.05
C TYR A 8 -3.31 12.12 19.30
N HIS A 9 -3.04 10.81 19.35
CA HIS A 9 -2.38 10.16 20.49
C HIS A 9 -0.86 10.03 20.32
N SER A 10 -0.27 10.55 19.25
CA SER A 10 1.15 10.38 18.92
C SER A 10 1.63 8.92 18.90
N VAL A 11 0.82 8.02 18.32
CA VAL A 11 1.12 6.59 18.14
C VAL A 11 0.95 6.16 16.69
N ARG A 12 1.69 5.13 16.28
CA ARG A 12 1.62 4.55 14.92
C ARG A 12 0.28 3.87 14.63
N TYR A 13 -0.26 3.17 15.63
CA TYR A 13 -1.35 2.22 15.48
C TYR A 13 -2.74 2.85 15.58
N GLU A 14 -3.76 2.18 15.06
CA GLU A 14 -5.15 2.47 15.43
C GLU A 14 -5.48 1.90 16.82
N LYS A 15 -6.50 2.46 17.48
CA LYS A 15 -6.92 2.05 18.83
C LYS A 15 -7.21 0.56 18.92
N ILE A 16 -7.87 0.02 17.91
CA ILE A 16 -8.33 -1.37 17.93
C ILE A 16 -7.13 -2.32 17.84
N ARG A 17 -6.88 -3.04 18.95
CA ARG A 17 -5.83 -4.07 19.07
C ARG A 17 -4.42 -3.60 18.69
N GLN A 18 -4.13 -2.29 18.76
CA GLN A 18 -2.86 -1.71 18.29
C GLN A 18 -2.50 -2.16 16.87
N ARG A 19 -3.50 -2.19 15.98
CA ARG A 19 -3.31 -2.64 14.60
C ARG A 19 -2.62 -1.57 13.78
N ASP A 20 -1.62 -1.98 12.99
CA ASP A 20 -0.98 -1.13 12.00
C ASP A 20 -1.86 -1.08 10.74
N ALA A 21 -2.39 0.11 10.42
CA ALA A 21 -3.25 0.29 9.26
C ALA A 21 -2.56 -0.09 7.94
N ASN A 22 -1.22 0.06 7.84
CA ASN A 22 -0.48 -0.32 6.65
C ASN A 22 -0.01 -1.80 6.67
N ARG A 23 -0.64 -2.64 7.50
CA ARG A 23 -0.47 -4.11 7.53
C ARG A 23 -1.82 -4.83 7.48
N ASP A 24 -2.86 -4.10 7.13
CA ASP A 24 -4.25 -4.46 7.34
C ASP A 24 -5.06 -4.54 6.05
N PHE A 25 -4.43 -4.34 4.88
CA PHE A 25 -5.07 -4.58 3.58
C PHE A 25 -4.98 -6.07 3.19
N PRO A 26 -5.90 -6.60 2.35
CA PRO A 26 -5.98 -8.02 2.00
C PRO A 26 -4.82 -8.60 1.18
N TYR A 27 -3.72 -7.88 1.00
CA TYR A 27 -2.65 -8.28 0.11
C TYR A 27 -1.59 -9.09 0.85
N GLN A 28 -1.49 -10.39 0.56
CA GLN A 28 -0.69 -11.37 1.32
C GLN A 28 -1.02 -11.39 2.84
N GLN A 29 -2.23 -10.96 3.21
CA GLN A 29 -2.65 -10.82 4.60
C GLN A 29 -4.08 -11.34 4.79
N ARG A 30 -4.24 -12.30 5.71
CA ARG A 30 -5.53 -12.92 6.04
C ARG A 30 -6.25 -12.24 7.20
N SER A 31 -5.50 -11.74 8.17
CA SER A 31 -6.06 -10.91 9.23
C SER A 31 -6.08 -9.49 8.71
N CYS A 32 -7.14 -9.08 8.04
CA CYS A 32 -7.19 -7.80 7.34
C CYS A 32 -8.51 -7.07 7.59
N MET A 33 -8.55 -5.81 7.17
CA MET A 33 -9.66 -4.86 7.31
C MET A 33 -10.11 -4.70 8.78
N ALA A 34 -9.23 -4.93 9.76
CA ALA A 34 -9.56 -4.78 11.16
C ALA A 34 -9.68 -3.31 11.60
N THR A 35 -8.98 -2.40 10.92
CA THR A 35 -8.93 -0.94 11.15
C THR A 35 -10.02 -0.20 10.38
N ILE A 36 -10.45 0.96 10.90
CA ILE A 36 -11.35 1.85 10.16
C ILE A 36 -10.61 2.44 8.96
N THR A 37 -9.33 2.76 9.11
CA THR A 37 -8.47 3.32 8.05
C THR A 37 -8.49 2.43 6.81
N ALA A 38 -8.18 1.14 6.95
CA ALA A 38 -8.16 0.21 5.81
C ALA A 38 -9.55 0.09 5.15
N ARG A 39 -10.62 -0.01 5.95
CA ARG A 39 -12.00 -0.10 5.42
C ARG A 39 -12.44 1.14 4.66
N VAL A 40 -12.19 2.34 5.22
CA VAL A 40 -12.58 3.60 4.57
C VAL A 40 -11.84 3.76 3.25
N ILE A 41 -10.53 3.47 3.22
CA ILE A 41 -9.74 3.52 2.00
C ILE A 41 -10.24 2.47 1.00
N ASN A 42 -10.53 1.24 1.43
CA ASN A 42 -11.12 0.21 0.57
C ASN A 42 -12.43 0.67 -0.07
N GLU A 43 -13.35 1.22 0.72
CA GLU A 43 -14.63 1.72 0.22
C GLU A 43 -14.46 2.89 -0.76
N LEU A 44 -13.43 3.73 -0.60
CA LEU A 44 -13.11 4.79 -1.57
C LEU A 44 -12.67 4.19 -2.90
N PHE A 45 -11.72 3.26 -2.90
CA PHE A 45 -11.24 2.61 -4.13
C PHE A 45 -12.31 1.76 -4.82
N ARG A 46 -13.23 1.16 -4.07
CA ARG A 46 -14.39 0.44 -4.64
C ARG A 46 -15.39 1.37 -5.34
N ARG A 47 -15.46 2.64 -4.96
CA ARG A 47 -16.47 3.60 -5.46
C ARG A 47 -15.91 4.59 -6.46
N HIS A 48 -14.59 4.68 -6.57
CA HIS A 48 -13.90 5.68 -7.37
C HIS A 48 -12.71 5.07 -8.09
N LEU A 49 -12.53 5.45 -9.35
CA LEU A 49 -11.32 5.15 -10.10
C LEU A 49 -10.23 6.16 -9.73
N PHE A 50 -9.19 5.72 -9.03
CA PHE A 50 -7.99 6.50 -8.81
C PHE A 50 -6.96 6.19 -9.89
N GLN A 51 -6.53 7.21 -10.64
CA GLN A 51 -5.49 7.04 -11.67
C GLN A 51 -4.07 7.12 -11.10
N LEU A 52 -3.90 7.81 -9.98
CA LEU A 52 -2.63 7.97 -9.27
C LEU A 52 -2.91 8.10 -7.77
N SER A 53 -2.11 7.41 -6.95
CA SER A 53 -2.13 7.53 -5.49
C SER A 53 -0.71 7.75 -4.97
N VAL A 54 -0.59 8.54 -3.90
CA VAL A 54 0.68 8.79 -3.19
C VAL A 54 0.43 8.70 -1.70
N THR A 55 1.17 7.85 -0.99
CA THR A 55 1.12 7.73 0.47
C THR A 55 2.34 8.41 1.09
N PHE A 56 2.13 9.22 2.13
CA PHE A 56 3.20 9.90 2.85
C PHE A 56 3.50 9.17 4.16
N HIS A 57 4.76 8.85 4.37
CA HIS A 57 5.27 8.18 5.57
C HIS A 57 6.38 9.00 6.24
N GLY A 58 6.64 8.69 7.52
CA GLY A 58 7.79 9.19 8.26
C GLY A 58 8.73 8.05 8.65
N GLY A 59 10.02 8.35 8.80
CA GLY A 59 11.04 7.41 9.29
C GLY A 59 12.20 7.18 8.31
N VAL A 60 11.94 7.28 7.01
CA VAL A 60 12.97 7.21 5.95
C VAL A 60 12.68 8.23 4.87
N LYS A 61 13.74 8.75 4.24
CA LYS A 61 13.66 9.70 3.14
C LYS A 61 13.87 8.95 1.83
N VAL A 62 12.79 8.50 1.20
CA VAL A 62 12.79 7.76 -0.07
C VAL A 62 11.50 8.01 -0.84
N LEU A 63 11.55 7.90 -2.17
CA LEU A 63 10.39 7.73 -3.01
C LEU A 63 10.34 6.26 -3.43
N SER A 64 9.48 5.50 -2.77
CA SER A 64 9.33 4.07 -3.02
C SER A 64 8.07 3.76 -3.82
N TYR A 65 8.13 2.73 -4.66
CA TYR A 65 7.00 2.23 -5.43
C TYR A 65 6.92 0.69 -5.35
N ALA A 66 5.90 0.10 -5.97
CA ALA A 66 5.69 -1.34 -5.95
C ALA A 66 6.91 -2.13 -6.48
N TRP A 67 7.29 -3.26 -5.91
CA TRP A 67 6.55 -4.01 -4.90
C TRP A 67 7.18 -3.92 -3.51
N GLY A 68 6.33 -3.93 -2.49
CA GLY A 68 6.72 -4.09 -1.09
C GLY A 68 6.45 -5.47 -0.51
N SER A 69 5.60 -6.28 -1.11
CA SER A 69 5.12 -7.54 -0.54
C SER A 69 6.06 -8.73 -0.75
N ASN A 70 5.96 -9.75 0.11
CA ASN A 70 6.87 -10.89 0.08
C ASN A 70 6.72 -11.78 -1.17
N ASN A 71 5.53 -11.85 -1.76
CA ASN A 71 5.29 -12.64 -2.98
C ASN A 71 6.02 -12.11 -4.22
N HIS A 72 6.47 -10.86 -4.20
CA HIS A 72 7.22 -10.23 -5.28
C HIS A 72 8.74 -10.25 -5.03
N ILE A 73 9.22 -11.09 -4.13
CA ILE A 73 10.66 -11.25 -3.91
C ILE A 73 11.19 -12.43 -4.71
N LYS A 74 12.16 -12.18 -5.57
CA LYS A 74 12.91 -13.21 -6.31
C LYS A 74 14.41 -12.99 -6.10
N ALA A 75 15.10 -14.05 -5.65
CA ALA A 75 16.53 -13.99 -5.35
C ALA A 75 16.93 -12.82 -4.42
N GLY A 76 16.08 -12.50 -3.44
CA GLY A 76 16.32 -11.44 -2.46
C GLY A 76 16.10 -10.01 -2.95
N LYS A 77 15.46 -9.84 -4.12
CA LYS A 77 15.15 -8.54 -4.73
C LYS A 77 13.68 -8.46 -5.13
N SER A 78 13.14 -7.24 -5.20
CA SER A 78 11.81 -7.01 -5.78
C SER A 78 11.80 -7.42 -7.25
N THR A 79 10.72 -8.07 -7.68
CA THR A 79 10.35 -8.15 -9.08
C THR A 79 9.89 -6.79 -9.59
N ASN A 80 9.83 -6.64 -10.92
CA ASN A 80 9.29 -5.45 -11.55
C ASN A 80 7.75 -5.52 -11.58
N ALA A 81 7.11 -4.39 -11.27
CA ALA A 81 5.70 -4.19 -11.60
C ALA A 81 5.47 -4.25 -13.12
N PRO A 82 4.30 -4.73 -13.60
CA PRO A 82 3.96 -4.72 -15.03
C PRO A 82 4.10 -3.33 -15.68
N ASP A 83 3.74 -2.27 -14.96
CA ASP A 83 3.79 -0.88 -15.44
C ASP A 83 5.03 -0.11 -14.95
N LEU A 84 6.13 -0.81 -14.67
CA LEU A 84 7.32 -0.20 -14.06
C LEU A 84 7.80 1.06 -14.80
N ALA A 85 7.76 1.07 -16.14
CA ALA A 85 8.17 2.22 -16.93
C ALA A 85 7.35 3.47 -16.58
N ALA A 86 6.01 3.38 -16.56
CA ALA A 86 5.14 4.48 -16.22
C ALA A 86 5.31 4.93 -14.76
N ILE A 87 5.46 3.96 -13.84
CA ILE A 87 5.71 4.24 -12.42
C ILE A 87 7.02 5.02 -12.25
N VAL A 88 8.10 4.58 -12.92
CA VAL A 88 9.42 5.22 -12.86
C VAL A 88 9.39 6.61 -13.48
N ASP A 89 8.62 6.84 -14.54
CA ASP A 89 8.47 8.16 -15.16
C ASP A 89 7.83 9.15 -14.18
N VAL A 90 6.71 8.78 -13.54
CA VAL A 90 6.06 9.63 -12.52
C VAL A 90 6.98 9.84 -11.32
N ALA A 91 7.61 8.78 -10.83
CA ALA A 91 8.53 8.84 -9.70
C ALA A 91 9.75 9.74 -9.99
N THR A 92 10.27 9.71 -11.21
CA THR A 92 11.38 10.58 -11.65
C THR A 92 10.97 12.04 -11.61
N LEU A 93 9.80 12.39 -12.16
CA LEU A 93 9.27 13.77 -12.12
C LEU A 93 9.08 14.26 -10.69
N MET A 94 8.55 13.41 -9.81
CA MET A 94 8.37 13.73 -8.38
C MET A 94 9.72 13.95 -7.68
N ARG A 95 10.69 13.06 -7.89
CA ARG A 95 12.03 13.15 -7.31
C ARG A 95 12.75 14.43 -7.77
N ASP A 96 12.70 14.71 -9.06
CA ASP A 96 13.38 15.87 -9.64
C ASP A 96 12.74 17.17 -9.13
N SER A 97 11.41 17.19 -8.96
CA SER A 97 10.68 18.30 -8.34
C SER A 97 11.02 18.50 -6.87
N ALA A 98 11.31 17.42 -6.13
CA ALA A 98 11.79 17.50 -4.76
C ALA A 98 13.24 18.05 -4.65
N GLY A 99 13.96 18.09 -5.77
CA GLY A 99 15.27 18.69 -5.88
C GLY A 99 16.41 17.84 -5.32
N ARG A 100 17.50 18.53 -5.02
CA ARG A 100 18.77 17.92 -4.60
C ARG A 100 19.25 18.51 -3.28
N THR A 101 20.06 17.75 -2.57
CA THR A 101 20.82 18.24 -1.42
C THR A 101 21.90 19.23 -1.88
N ALA A 102 22.52 19.94 -0.93
CA ALA A 102 23.66 20.82 -1.23
C ALA A 102 24.87 20.07 -1.82
N ALA A 103 24.99 18.77 -1.54
CA ALA A 103 26.03 17.90 -2.09
C ALA A 103 25.72 17.42 -3.53
N GLY A 104 24.53 17.73 -4.05
CA GLY A 104 24.09 17.33 -5.38
C GLY A 104 23.32 16.00 -5.45
N ASP A 105 23.20 15.28 -4.34
CA ASP A 105 22.40 14.04 -4.26
C ASP A 105 20.91 14.35 -4.41
N PHE A 106 20.14 13.41 -4.98
CA PHE A 106 18.69 13.54 -4.97
C PHE A 106 18.15 13.62 -3.55
N TRP A 107 17.18 14.51 -3.32
CA TRP A 107 16.59 14.64 -2.00
C TRP A 107 15.93 13.34 -1.55
N TYR A 108 15.19 12.68 -2.45
CA TYR A 108 14.63 11.34 -2.25
C TYR A 108 15.31 10.34 -3.20
N PRO A 109 16.14 9.41 -2.70
CA PRO A 109 16.48 8.20 -3.43
C PRO A 109 15.22 7.45 -3.85
N MET A 110 15.29 6.70 -4.95
CA MET A 110 14.14 6.06 -5.56
C MET A 110 14.38 4.56 -5.75
N GLY A 111 13.33 3.75 -5.58
CA GLY A 111 13.35 2.32 -5.90
C GLY A 111 12.10 1.59 -5.43
N THR A 112 12.09 0.27 -5.53
CA THR A 112 10.99 -0.55 -5.01
C THR A 112 10.94 -0.47 -3.48
N MET A 113 9.76 -0.64 -2.89
CA MET A 113 9.58 -0.65 -1.43
C MET A 113 10.43 -1.74 -0.77
N THR A 114 10.49 -2.93 -1.35
CA THR A 114 11.32 -4.03 -0.84
C THR A 114 12.81 -3.64 -0.80
N ASP A 115 13.34 -3.05 -1.87
CA ASP A 115 14.79 -2.81 -2.01
C ASP A 115 15.26 -1.55 -1.28
N THR A 116 14.38 -0.59 -1.06
CA THR A 116 14.73 0.71 -0.47
C THR A 116 14.22 0.92 0.95
N VAL A 117 13.23 0.14 1.38
CA VAL A 117 12.65 0.19 2.71
C VAL A 117 12.82 -1.17 3.38
N TYR A 118 11.92 -2.11 3.11
CA TYR A 118 11.95 -3.54 3.47
C TYR A 118 10.65 -4.19 2.98
N ALA A 119 10.66 -5.51 2.82
CA ALA A 119 9.48 -6.25 2.40
C ALA A 119 8.42 -6.39 3.51
N VAL A 120 7.15 -6.23 3.16
CA VAL A 120 6.03 -6.35 4.08
C VAL A 120 4.68 -6.60 3.41
N ASP A 121 3.88 -7.47 4.04
CA ASP A 121 2.52 -7.79 3.57
C ASP A 121 1.45 -6.89 4.21
N GLY A 122 0.28 -6.86 3.57
CA GLY A 122 -0.89 -6.09 4.01
C GLY A 122 -0.75 -4.57 3.83
N GLY A 123 0.23 -4.13 3.03
CA GLY A 123 0.42 -2.71 2.68
C GLY A 123 -0.71 -2.17 1.80
N MET A 124 -1.06 -0.90 2.02
CA MET A 124 -1.99 -0.17 1.16
C MET A 124 -1.43 -0.04 -0.25
N GLU A 125 -0.12 0.20 -0.38
CA GLU A 125 0.53 0.54 -1.63
C GLU A 125 0.38 -0.58 -2.66
N ASP A 126 0.84 -1.79 -2.33
CA ASP A 126 0.74 -2.96 -3.22
C ASP A 126 -0.71 -3.39 -3.42
N TRP A 127 -1.54 -3.33 -2.38
CA TRP A 127 -2.98 -3.62 -2.51
C TRP A 127 -3.64 -2.69 -3.53
N SER A 128 -3.40 -1.38 -3.42
CA SER A 128 -4.05 -0.39 -4.28
C SER A 128 -3.64 -0.49 -5.75
N TYR A 129 -2.45 -1.03 -6.02
CA TYR A 129 -1.97 -1.28 -7.37
C TYR A 129 -2.41 -2.66 -7.89
N GLY A 130 -2.10 -3.73 -7.16
CA GLY A 130 -2.26 -5.12 -7.63
C GLY A 130 -3.66 -5.70 -7.52
N ALA A 131 -4.51 -5.25 -6.59
CA ALA A 131 -5.80 -5.90 -6.33
C ALA A 131 -6.78 -5.89 -7.52
N GLY A 132 -6.59 -4.96 -8.46
CA GLY A 132 -7.41 -4.85 -9.66
C GLY A 132 -7.02 -5.81 -10.79
N PHE A 133 -5.85 -6.46 -10.73
CA PHE A 133 -5.37 -7.29 -11.85
C PHE A 133 -4.64 -8.58 -11.45
N GLU A 134 -4.06 -8.68 -10.25
CA GLU A 134 -3.42 -9.92 -9.81
C GLU A 134 -4.45 -10.99 -9.43
N GLU A 135 -4.04 -12.24 -9.29
CA GLU A 135 -4.94 -13.37 -9.06
C GLU A 135 -5.68 -13.31 -7.70
N ASP A 136 -6.90 -13.88 -7.65
CA ASP A 136 -7.61 -14.17 -6.40
C ASP A 136 -7.64 -15.69 -6.15
N PRO A 137 -7.54 -16.18 -4.90
CA PRO A 137 -7.42 -15.42 -3.65
C PRO A 137 -5.96 -15.17 -3.20
N ASP A 138 -4.98 -15.42 -4.07
CA ASP A 138 -3.55 -15.22 -3.79
C ASP A 138 -2.95 -14.36 -4.92
N PRO A 139 -2.50 -13.11 -4.64
CA PRO A 139 -2.19 -12.53 -3.33
C PRO A 139 -3.37 -11.90 -2.56
N ILE A 140 -4.57 -11.81 -3.14
CA ILE A 140 -5.65 -10.99 -2.56
C ILE A 140 -6.65 -11.83 -1.75
N ASN A 141 -6.57 -11.71 -0.42
CA ASN A 141 -7.43 -12.43 0.51
C ASN A 141 -8.81 -11.77 0.66
N GLN A 142 -9.82 -12.56 1.01
CA GLN A 142 -11.12 -12.04 1.44
C GLN A 142 -11.15 -11.94 2.98
N CYS A 143 -11.36 -10.74 3.50
CA CYS A 143 -11.35 -10.43 4.93
C CYS A 143 -12.74 -10.54 5.54
N GLU A 144 -12.84 -11.08 6.75
CA GLU A 144 -14.08 -11.04 7.56
C GLU A 144 -13.76 -10.69 9.04
N PRO A 145 -13.25 -9.47 9.30
CA PRO A 145 -12.84 -9.04 10.62
C PRO A 145 -14.05 -8.82 11.55
N PRO A 146 -14.00 -9.26 12.82
CA PRO A 146 -15.10 -9.07 13.78
C PRO A 146 -15.15 -7.65 14.38
N THR A 147 -14.18 -6.78 14.08
CA THR A 147 -14.11 -5.43 14.64
C THR A 147 -15.22 -4.54 14.10
N TYR A 148 -15.70 -3.59 14.92
CA TYR A 148 -16.73 -2.61 14.56
C TYR A 148 -18.05 -3.21 14.04
N GLY A 149 -18.46 -4.37 14.57
CA GLY A 149 -19.69 -5.05 14.14
C GLY A 149 -19.56 -5.89 12.87
N GLY A 150 -18.32 -6.12 12.40
CA GLY A 150 -18.04 -6.89 11.20
C GLY A 150 -17.60 -6.03 10.02
N TYR A 151 -17.04 -6.67 9.00
CA TYR A 151 -16.90 -6.10 7.65
C TYR A 151 -17.27 -7.19 6.64
N PRO A 152 -18.26 -6.97 5.75
CA PRO A 152 -18.73 -8.02 4.86
C PRO A 152 -17.63 -8.55 3.93
N ARG A 153 -17.53 -9.87 3.81
CA ARG A 153 -16.47 -10.57 3.07
C ARG A 153 -16.38 -10.16 1.60
N ASP A 154 -17.53 -9.93 0.98
CA ASP A 154 -17.70 -9.49 -0.40
C ASP A 154 -17.10 -8.10 -0.67
N ARG A 155 -16.91 -7.27 0.36
CA ARG A 155 -16.23 -5.96 0.23
C ARG A 155 -14.75 -6.08 -0.08
N THR A 156 -14.17 -7.25 0.08
CA THR A 156 -12.79 -7.57 -0.30
C THR A 156 -12.72 -8.60 -1.42
N ASN A 157 -13.84 -8.81 -2.11
CA ASN A 157 -13.84 -9.47 -3.41
C ASN A 157 -13.70 -8.40 -4.49
N TYR A 158 -12.62 -8.48 -5.28
CA TYR A 158 -12.28 -7.52 -6.33
C TYR A 158 -12.44 -8.12 -7.74
N SER A 159 -12.96 -9.35 -7.85
CA SER A 159 -13.12 -10.04 -9.13
C SER A 159 -14.01 -9.28 -10.13
N GLU A 160 -14.93 -8.44 -9.63
CA GLU A 160 -15.78 -7.57 -10.44
C GLU A 160 -14.99 -6.53 -11.25
N PHE A 161 -13.77 -6.18 -10.82
CA PHE A 161 -12.94 -5.16 -11.47
C PHE A 161 -11.96 -5.73 -12.50
N LYS A 162 -11.80 -7.05 -12.56
CA LYS A 162 -10.77 -7.72 -13.40
C LYS A 162 -11.18 -7.94 -14.86
N ASN A 163 -12.46 -7.77 -15.18
CA ASN A 163 -13.03 -8.08 -16.50
C ASN A 163 -13.56 -6.84 -17.24
N ILE A 164 -13.00 -5.65 -16.95
CA ILE A 164 -13.30 -4.40 -17.66
C ILE A 164 -12.31 -4.24 -18.81
#